data_AF-A0A9D4KFS9-F1
#
_entry.id   AF-A0A9D4KFS9-F1
#
_cell.length_a   1.000
_cell.length_b   1.000
_cell.length_c   1.000
_cell.angle_alpha   90.00
_cell.angle_beta   90.00
_cell.angle_gamma   90.00
#
_symmetry.space_group_name_H-M   'P 1'
#
loop_
_entity.id
_entity.type
_entity.pdbx_description
1 polymer ?
#
loop_
_entity_poly.entity_id
_entity_poly.type
_entity_poly.pdbx_seq_one_letter_code
_entity_poly.pdbx_strand_id
1 'polypeptide(L)' 'MQNKDCLREVTGALRATERILLKSLSRVEIGGKRGSTVPVLLTQKTQRCIELLFKWRGTAGVAKNNWYVVAKPYHGS' A
#
# COMPACT_ATOMS: atom_id res chain seq x y z
N MET A 1 16.36 -6.99 -10.57
CA MET A 1 16.14 -5.99 -11.64
C MET A 1 14.89 -6.40 -12.41
N GLN A 2 13.70 -5.95 -11.99
CA GLN A 2 12.41 -6.10 -12.70
C GLN A 2 11.39 -5.29 -11.90
N ASN A 3 11.22 -4.01 -12.21
CA ASN A 3 10.02 -3.27 -11.77
C ASN A 3 9.81 -1.91 -12.45
N LYS A 4 10.64 -1.49 -13.42
CA LYS A 4 10.44 -0.21 -14.12
C LYS A 4 9.66 -0.38 -15.42
N ASP A 5 9.85 -1.49 -16.12
CA ASP A 5 9.22 -1.72 -17.43
C ASP A 5 7.74 -2.11 -17.30
N CYS A 6 7.40 -2.94 -16.30
CA CYS A 6 6.00 -3.28 -15.97
C CYS A 6 5.20 -2.03 -15.51
N LEU A 7 5.83 -1.12 -14.75
CA LEU A 7 5.20 0.15 -14.37
C LEU A 7 4.85 1.02 -15.59
N ARG A 8 5.71 1.07 -16.63
CA ARG A 8 5.44 1.84 -17.84
C ARG A 8 4.24 1.30 -18.61
N GLU A 9 4.15 -0.02 -18.76
CA GLU A 9 3.05 -0.69 -19.46
C GLU A 9 1.71 -0.50 -18.72
N VAL A 10 1.74 -0.66 -17.39
CA VAL A 10 0.58 -0.40 -16.52
C VAL A 10 0.15 1.06 -16.58
N THR A 11 1.08 2.01 -16.64
CA THR A 11 0.75 3.45 -16.75
C THR A 11 0.10 3.80 -18.09
N GLY A 12 0.45 3.06 -19.16
CA GLY A 12 -0.17 3.20 -20.48
C GLY A 12 -1.63 2.74 -20.53
N ALA A 13 -2.00 1.75 -19.72
CA ALA A 13 -3.37 1.23 -19.62
C ALA A 13 -4.31 2.11 -18.77
N LEU A 14 -3.77 3.12 -18.06
CA LEU A 14 -4.56 4.00 -17.19
C LEU A 14 -5.34 5.04 -17.97
N ARG A 15 -6.56 5.34 -17.51
CA ARG A 15 -7.37 6.45 -18.00
C ARG A 15 -6.71 7.79 -17.66
N ALA A 16 -7.08 8.84 -18.41
CA ALA A 16 -6.51 10.18 -18.22
C ALA A 16 -6.68 10.71 -16.79
N THR A 17 -7.83 10.44 -16.16
CA THR A 17 -8.11 10.81 -14.77
C THR A 17 -7.17 10.10 -13.79
N GLU A 18 -6.94 8.81 -13.97
CA GLU A 18 -6.05 8.00 -13.12
C GLU A 18 -4.61 8.51 -13.20
N ARG A 19 -4.12 8.83 -14.41
CA ARG A 19 -2.79 9.42 -14.60
C ARG A 19 -2.62 10.76 -13.88
N ILE A 20 -3.67 11.59 -13.83
CA ILE A 20 -3.64 12.87 -13.10
C ILE A 20 -3.60 12.61 -11.60
N LEU A 21 -4.44 11.70 -11.09
CA LEU A 21 -4.48 11.36 -9.66
C LEU A 21 -3.12 10.83 -9.17
N LEU A 22 -2.45 9.98 -9.95
CA LEU A 22 -1.13 9.44 -9.63
C LEU A 22 -0.01 10.48 -9.52
N LYS A 23 -0.19 11.71 -10.01
CA LYS A 23 0.78 12.79 -9.79
C LYS A 23 0.86 13.23 -8.33
N SER A 24 -0.18 12.95 -7.54
CA SER A 24 -0.32 13.42 -6.15
C SER A 24 -0.61 12.32 -5.14
N LEU A 25 -1.15 11.18 -5.60
CA LEU A 25 -1.50 10.03 -4.79
C LEU A 25 -0.54 8.87 -5.02
N SER A 26 -0.20 8.16 -3.95
CA SER A 26 0.67 6.99 -4.00
C SER A 26 -0.15 5.74 -4.26
N ARG A 27 0.26 4.92 -5.23
CA ARG A 27 -0.41 3.65 -5.55
C ARG A 27 0.16 2.52 -4.71
N VAL A 28 -0.72 1.72 -4.11
CA VAL A 28 -0.39 0.47 -3.43
C VAL A 28 -1.24 -0.65 -4.03
N GLU A 29 -0.64 -1.83 -4.19
CA GLU A 29 -1.33 -3.01 -4.69
C GLU A 29 -1.84 -3.86 -3.53
N ILE A 30 -3.12 -4.22 -3.58
CA ILE A 30 -3.75 -5.06 -2.56
C ILE A 30 -4.37 -6.30 -3.20
N GLY A 31 -4.48 -7.36 -2.41
CA GLY A 31 -5.27 -8.53 -2.78
C GLY A 31 -6.75 -8.19 -2.86
N GLY A 32 -7.34 -8.37 -4.02
CA GLY A 32 -8.77 -8.31 -4.27
C GLY A 32 -9.43 -9.69 -4.22
N LYS A 33 -10.70 -9.75 -4.63
CA LYS A 33 -11.48 -11.00 -4.67
C LYS A 33 -10.89 -11.97 -5.70
N ARG A 34 -10.89 -13.27 -5.38
CA ARG A 34 -10.45 -14.36 -6.27
C ARG A 34 -9.00 -14.22 -6.77
N GLY A 35 -8.11 -13.66 -5.95
CA GLY A 35 -6.69 -13.53 -6.29
C GLY A 35 -6.36 -12.40 -7.27
N SER A 36 -7.34 -11.61 -7.69
CA SER A 36 -7.09 -10.41 -8.48
C SER A 36 -6.31 -9.38 -7.65
N THR A 37 -5.29 -8.76 -8.23
CA THR A 37 -4.61 -7.63 -7.59
C THR A 37 -5.34 -6.33 -7.96
N VAL A 38 -5.66 -5.51 -6.97
CA VAL A 38 -6.40 -4.25 -7.14
C VAL A 38 -5.53 -3.09 -6.66
N PRO A 39 -5.37 -2.03 -7.46
CA PRO A 39 -4.66 -0.84 -7.02
C PRO A 39 -5.53 0.02 -6.10
N VAL A 40 -4.96 0.50 -5.00
CA VAL A 40 -5.53 1.51 -4.11
C VAL A 40 -4.65 2.76 -4.14
N LEU A 41 -5.29 3.92 -4.25
CA LEU A 41 -4.62 5.21 -4.20
C LEU A 41 -4.65 5.75 -2.76
N LEU A 42 -3.47 6.04 -2.22
CA LEU A 42 -3.27 6.63 -0.91
C LEU A 42 -2.94 8.11 -1.03
N THR A 43 -3.58 8.92 -0.20
CA THR A 43 -3.20 10.32 -0.05
C THR A 43 -1.86 10.43 0.67
N GLN A 44 -1.16 11.56 0.48
CA GLN A 44 0.06 11.87 1.23
C GLN A 44 -0.17 11.84 2.75
N LYS A 45 -1.33 12.28 3.22
CA LYS A 45 -1.72 12.21 4.64
C LYS A 45 -1.76 10.77 5.11
N THR A 46 -2.44 9.89 4.39
CA THR A 46 -2.56 8.46 4.72
C THR A 46 -1.18 7.79 4.72
N GLN A 47 -0.34 8.08 3.71
CA GLN A 47 1.00 7.55 3.64
C GLN A 47 1.85 7.93 4.87
N ARG A 48 1.83 9.22 5.27
CA ARG A 48 2.55 9.68 6.46
C ARG A 48 2.05 8.99 7.73
N CYS A 49 0.75 8.78 7.88
CA CYS A 49 0.20 8.03 9.01
C CYS A 49 0.73 6.59 9.03
N ILE A 50 0.80 5.92 7.88
CA ILE A 50 1.34 4.57 7.75
C ILE A 50 2.83 4.53 8.10
N GLU A 51 3.62 5.49 7.62
CA GLU A 51 5.05 5.62 7.96
C GLU A 51 5.26 5.82 9.46
N LEU A 52 4.43 6.63 10.11
CA LEU A 52 4.45 6.80 11.56
C LEU A 52 4.13 5.48 12.29
N LEU A 53 3.12 4.73 11.83
CA LEU A 53 2.81 3.41 12.40
C LEU A 53 4.01 2.46 12.32
N PHE A 54 4.70 2.42 11.18
CA PHE A 54 5.91 1.59 11.02
C PHE A 54 7.04 2.05 11.96
N LYS A 55 7.26 3.37 12.08
CA LYS A 55 8.29 3.95 12.94
C LYS A 55 8.12 3.56 14.41
N TRP A 56 6.89 3.61 14.92
CA TRP A 56 6.61 3.41 16.35
C TRP A 56 6.21 1.97 16.72
N ARG A 57 6.12 1.08 15.73
CA ARG A 57 5.61 -0.28 15.90
C ARG A 57 6.36 -1.09 16.98
N GLY A 58 7.69 -0.99 17.00
CA GLY A 58 8.52 -1.67 18.00
C GLY A 58 8.27 -1.16 19.42
N THR A 59 8.17 0.17 19.59
CA THR A 59 7.87 0.81 20.88
C THR A 59 6.47 0.46 21.38
N ALA A 60 5.51 0.27 20.46
CA ALA A 60 4.14 -0.14 20.79
C ALA A 60 3.99 -1.63 21.12
N GLY A 61 5.08 -2.42 21.15
CA GLY A 61 5.05 -3.84 21.51
C GLY A 61 4.51 -4.77 20.41
N VAL A 62 4.39 -4.30 19.17
CA VAL A 62 3.90 -5.13 18.07
C VAL A 62 5.01 -6.09 17.61
N ALA A 63 4.66 -7.37 17.50
CA ALA A 63 5.59 -8.43 17.12
C ALA A 63 6.23 -8.21 15.73
N LYS A 64 7.52 -8.53 15.58
CA LYS A 64 8.28 -8.36 14.32
C LYS A 64 7.74 -9.19 13.16
N ASN A 65 7.07 -10.31 13.46
CA ASN A 65 6.44 -11.20 12.49
C ASN A 65 5.00 -10.79 12.13
N ASN A 66 4.46 -9.72 12.71
CA ASN A 66 3.14 -9.21 12.36
C ASN A 66 3.16 -8.53 10.99
N TRP A 67 2.50 -9.14 10.00
CA TRP A 67 2.45 -8.64 8.62
C TRP A 67 1.37 -7.57 8.38
N TYR A 68 0.53 -7.26 9.36
CA TYR A 68 -0.54 -6.29 9.20
C TYR A 68 -0.05 -4.85 9.42
N VAL A 69 -0.43 -3.93 8.53
CA VAL A 69 -0.12 -2.50 8.65
C VAL A 69 -0.70 -1.92 9.94
N VAL A 70 -1.95 -2.29 10.23
CA VAL A 70 -2.64 -2.03 11.50
C VAL A 70 -2.52 -3.29 12.34
N ALA A 71 -1.78 -3.20 13.44
CA ALA A 71 -1.55 -4.35 14.31
C ALA A 71 -2.86 -4.86 14.91
N LYS A 72 -3.04 -6.19 14.92
CA LYS A 72 -4.13 -6.83 15.67
C LYS A 72 -3.73 -6.96 17.14
N PRO A 73 -4.60 -6.59 18.10
CA PRO A 73 -4.31 -6.70 19.52
C PRO A 73 -4.32 -8.15 20.04
N TYR A 74 -4.96 -9.09 19.35
CA TYR A 74 -5.06 -10.49 19.75
C TYR A 74 -4.79 -11.43 18.57
N HIS A 75 -3.90 -12.41 18.76
CA HIS A 75 -3.86 -13.64 17.97
C HIS A 75 -4.90 -14.62 18.55
N GLY A 76 -6.17 -14.23 18.56
CA GLY A 76 -7.28 -15.13 18.90
C GLY A 76 -7.83 -15.73 17.62
N SER A 77 -7.88 -17.06 17.58
CA SER A 77 -8.31 -17.95 16.49
C SER A 77 -9.55 -17.50 15.72
#